data_AF-A0A1F8BKF8-F1
#
_entry.id   AF-A0A1F8BKF8-F1
#
_cell.length_a   1.000
_cell.length_b   1.000
_cell.length_c   1.000
_cell.angle_alpha   90.00
_cell.angle_beta   90.00
_cell.angle_gamma   90.00
#
_symmetry.space_group_name_H-M   'P 1'
#
loop_
_entity.id
_entity.type
_entity.pdbx_description
1 polymer ?
#
loop_
_entity_poly.entity_id
_entity_poly.type
_entity_poly.pdbx_seq_one_letter_code
_entity_poly.pdbx_strand_id
1 'polypeptide(L)'
;MFSTIIQFFSKAVKSPDIRKKIFITGIVLAIFRLTAHIPAAGIDRTSLQALFLGSPLLSLLDVFSGGTLANFSIMALGLTPYINASIIMQLLTYVVPRLEELSKEGEYGQERINQYTRFLTVPLAALQGFGMYTLLRSQAIIPQLNPLSLAALVLTMTAGSMLSVWLGELITEYGVGNGISFLIFAGIVARLPVTLGQSVAVITAADIFKVGIFLLLSVAIVGLIVFMNEATRQIPVTYARRVGRMGLSSSYIPLRLNQAGVIPIIFAVSLVLLPSLASQFLSGVGNPKIAQVGSHLAEVFNPASLIYNVIYFLLVVGFTYFYTSVVFNPERISENLQKSGGFIPGMRPGSQTTKYLSQVLNRITLVGAVFLGLIAILPSLFQNVIGVANLAIGGTGILIVVSVILETTRDIEAQLVMKRYETFLR
;
A
#
# COMPACT_ATOMS: atom_id res chain seq x y z
N MET A 1 -1.65 3.25 -29.79
CA MET A 1 -1.68 3.12 -28.32
C MET A 1 -2.29 1.78 -27.89
N PHE A 2 -3.57 1.50 -28.16
CA PHE A 2 -4.18 0.19 -27.81
C PHE A 2 -3.48 -1.01 -28.48
N SER A 3 -3.03 -0.87 -29.73
CA SER A 3 -2.24 -1.91 -30.42
C SER A 3 -0.93 -2.23 -29.70
N THR A 4 -0.25 -1.23 -29.14
CA THR A 4 1.01 -1.39 -28.39
C THR A 4 0.77 -2.11 -27.06
N ILE A 5 -0.33 -1.79 -26.37
CA ILE A 5 -0.76 -2.45 -25.13
C ILE A 5 -1.08 -3.92 -25.40
N ILE A 6 -1.87 -4.20 -26.44
CA ILE A 6 -2.23 -5.57 -26.84
C ILE A 6 -0.97 -6.36 -27.23
N GLN A 7 -0.02 -5.74 -27.93
CA GLN A 7 1.26 -6.36 -28.25
C GLN A 7 2.11 -6.64 -27.00
N PHE A 8 2.10 -5.75 -25.99
CA PHE A 8 2.79 -5.97 -24.73
C PHE A 8 2.22 -7.18 -23.99
N PHE A 9 0.91 -7.21 -23.75
CA PHE A 9 0.25 -8.35 -23.09
C PHE A 9 0.37 -9.64 -23.90
N SER A 10 0.28 -9.57 -25.23
CA SER A 10 0.51 -10.73 -26.11
C SER A 10 1.94 -11.26 -25.98
N LYS A 11 2.95 -10.40 -25.89
CA LYS A 11 4.35 -10.81 -25.68
C LYS A 11 4.57 -11.41 -24.29
N ALA A 12 3.94 -10.85 -23.26
CA ALA A 12 4.00 -11.39 -21.90
C ALA A 12 3.43 -12.82 -21.83
N VAL A 13 2.27 -13.05 -22.47
CA VAL A 13 1.62 -14.38 -22.51
C VAL A 13 2.40 -15.39 -23.37
N LYS A 14 3.10 -14.93 -24.41
CA LYS A 14 3.92 -15.81 -25.27
C LYS A 14 5.20 -16.30 -24.60
N SER A 15 5.74 -15.58 -23.60
CA SER A 15 6.94 -16.03 -22.89
C SER A 15 6.57 -17.14 -21.89
N PRO A 16 7.18 -18.34 -21.97
CA PRO A 16 6.80 -19.48 -21.13
C PRO A 16 7.00 -19.22 -19.63
N ASP A 17 8.05 -18.50 -19.25
CA ASP A 17 8.39 -18.20 -17.85
C ASP A 17 7.39 -17.21 -17.24
N ILE A 18 7.08 -16.14 -17.95
CA ILE A 18 6.11 -15.12 -17.51
C ILE A 18 4.72 -15.73 -17.46
N ARG A 19 4.34 -16.55 -18.44
CA ARG A 19 3.08 -17.28 -18.42
C ARG A 19 2.94 -18.18 -17.20
N LYS A 20 4.01 -18.91 -16.83
CA LYS A 20 4.02 -19.74 -15.61
C LYS A 20 3.82 -18.88 -14.36
N LYS A 21 4.53 -17.76 -14.24
CA LYS A 21 4.37 -16.81 -13.12
C LYS A 21 2.96 -16.22 -13.03
N ILE A 22 2.38 -15.80 -14.15
CA ILE A 22 1.01 -15.28 -14.21
C ILE A 22 0.01 -16.37 -13.80
N PHE A 23 0.19 -17.60 -14.27
CA PHE A 23 -0.68 -18.72 -13.93
C PHE A 23 -0.61 -19.06 -12.43
N ILE A 24 0.58 -19.12 -11.85
CA ILE A 24 0.77 -19.33 -10.40
C ILE A 24 0.10 -18.20 -9.62
N THR A 25 0.32 -16.94 -10.03
CA THR A 25 -0.32 -15.78 -9.40
C THR A 25 -1.86 -15.90 -9.44
N GLY A 26 -2.42 -16.31 -10.59
CA GLY A 26 -3.86 -16.54 -10.74
C GLY A 26 -4.40 -17.64 -9.83
N ILE A 27 -3.68 -18.76 -9.67
CA ILE A 27 -4.05 -19.84 -8.74
C ILE A 27 -4.03 -19.34 -7.30
N VAL A 28 -2.95 -18.65 -6.89
CA VAL A 28 -2.84 -18.15 -5.52
C VAL A 28 -3.93 -17.12 -5.22
N LEU A 29 -4.28 -16.25 -6.17
CA LEU A 29 -5.41 -15.33 -6.04
C LEU A 29 -6.75 -16.06 -5.93
N ALA A 30 -6.95 -17.14 -6.69
CA ALA A 30 -8.16 -17.95 -6.58
C ALA A 30 -8.26 -18.60 -5.19
N ILE A 31 -7.16 -19.15 -4.67
CA ILE A 31 -7.10 -19.71 -3.31
C ILE A 31 -7.38 -18.62 -2.27
N PHE A 32 -6.70 -17.47 -2.36
CA PHE A 32 -6.93 -16.32 -1.49
C PHE A 32 -8.42 -15.92 -1.46
N ARG A 33 -9.07 -15.88 -2.63
CA ARG A 33 -10.49 -15.55 -2.75
C ARG A 33 -11.41 -16.63 -2.19
N LEU A 34 -11.10 -17.90 -2.39
CA LEU A 34 -11.87 -19.00 -1.80
C LEU A 34 -11.80 -18.94 -0.28
N THR A 35 -10.60 -18.77 0.29
CA THR A 35 -10.42 -18.66 1.75
C THR A 35 -11.09 -17.41 2.32
N ALA A 36 -11.09 -16.29 1.60
CA ALA A 36 -11.79 -15.07 1.98
C ALA A 36 -13.33 -15.22 2.07
N HIS A 37 -13.92 -16.27 1.51
CA HIS A 37 -15.35 -16.57 1.65
C HIS A 37 -15.65 -17.62 2.72
N ILE A 38 -14.63 -18.25 3.32
CA ILE A 38 -14.83 -19.20 4.41
C ILE A 38 -15.10 -18.41 5.69
N PRO A 39 -16.32 -18.43 6.24
CA PRO A 39 -16.67 -17.69 7.44
C PRO A 39 -15.93 -18.24 8.66
N ALA A 40 -15.55 -17.36 9.58
CA ALA A 40 -15.19 -17.78 10.93
C ALA A 40 -16.46 -18.14 11.72
N ALA A 41 -16.36 -19.13 12.61
CA ALA A 41 -17.49 -19.59 13.40
C ALA A 41 -17.93 -18.55 14.45
N GLY A 42 -19.24 -18.42 14.67
CA GLY A 42 -19.80 -17.73 15.84
C GLY A 42 -20.30 -16.30 15.65
N ILE A 43 -20.53 -15.82 14.40
CA ILE A 43 -21.08 -14.46 14.17
C ILE A 43 -22.25 -14.45 13.18
N ASP A 44 -23.27 -13.65 13.51
CA ASP A 44 -24.34 -13.27 12.60
C ASP A 44 -23.87 -12.22 11.57
N ARG A 45 -23.90 -12.62 10.30
CA ARG A 45 -23.43 -11.80 9.17
C ARG A 45 -24.36 -10.62 8.87
N THR A 46 -25.64 -10.74 9.19
CA THR A 46 -26.63 -9.69 8.87
C THR A 46 -26.41 -8.46 9.75
N SER A 47 -26.19 -8.69 11.04
CA SER A 47 -25.83 -7.65 12.02
C SER A 47 -24.46 -7.00 11.73
N LEU A 48 -23.48 -7.77 11.25
CA LEU A 48 -22.20 -7.22 10.79
C LEU A 48 -22.37 -6.26 9.61
N GLN A 49 -23.09 -6.67 8.56
CA GLN A 49 -23.27 -5.84 7.37
C GLN A 49 -23.92 -4.48 7.69
N ALA A 50 -24.87 -4.46 8.63
CA ALA A 50 -25.47 -3.21 9.10
C ALA A 50 -24.46 -2.25 9.77
N LEU A 51 -23.47 -2.79 10.50
CA LEU A 51 -22.42 -1.99 11.13
C LEU A 51 -21.38 -1.45 10.16
N PHE A 52 -21.06 -2.19 9.11
CA PHE A 52 -20.17 -1.69 8.04
C PHE A 52 -20.79 -0.51 7.29
N LEU A 53 -22.12 -0.49 7.13
CA LEU A 53 -22.82 0.65 6.54
C LEU A 53 -22.80 1.88 7.45
N GLY A 54 -22.76 1.69 8.78
CA GLY A 54 -22.74 2.77 9.77
C GLY A 54 -21.36 3.33 10.12
N SER A 55 -20.27 2.62 9.80
CA SER A 55 -18.91 3.01 10.18
C SER A 55 -17.97 3.15 8.97
N PRO A 56 -17.67 4.39 8.54
CA PRO A 56 -16.71 4.66 7.46
C PRO A 56 -15.32 4.05 7.72
N LEU A 57 -14.92 3.95 8.98
CA LEU A 57 -13.65 3.36 9.39
C LEU A 57 -13.59 1.86 9.09
N LEU A 58 -14.63 1.13 9.49
CA LEU A 58 -14.72 -0.32 9.26
C LEU A 58 -14.79 -0.61 7.76
N SER A 59 -15.48 0.24 7.00
CA SER A 59 -15.53 0.14 5.54
C SER A 59 -14.15 0.32 4.89
N LEU A 60 -13.32 1.25 5.38
CA LEU A 60 -11.94 1.44 4.91
C LEU A 60 -11.05 0.21 5.20
N LEU A 61 -11.11 -0.31 6.43
CA LEU A 61 -10.41 -1.55 6.81
C LEU A 61 -10.80 -2.71 5.91
N ASP A 62 -12.09 -2.81 5.60
CA ASP A 62 -12.69 -3.87 4.81
C ASP A 62 -12.31 -3.81 3.31
N VAL A 63 -11.98 -2.62 2.81
CA VAL A 63 -11.45 -2.41 1.46
C VAL A 63 -10.01 -2.91 1.35
N PHE A 64 -9.16 -2.62 2.32
CA PHE A 64 -7.79 -3.14 2.34
C PHE A 64 -7.72 -4.65 2.60
N SER A 65 -8.66 -5.17 3.37
CA SER A 65 -8.79 -6.61 3.60
C SER A 65 -9.47 -7.33 2.42
N GLY A 66 -10.03 -6.59 1.46
CA GLY A 66 -10.52 -7.11 0.20
C GLY A 66 -11.86 -7.83 0.25
N GLY A 67 -12.65 -7.66 1.31
CA GLY A 67 -13.90 -8.44 1.47
C GLY A 67 -14.06 -9.11 2.82
N THR A 68 -12.93 -9.34 3.50
CA THR A 68 -12.85 -10.38 4.52
C THR A 68 -13.43 -9.95 5.85
N LEU A 69 -13.54 -8.64 6.12
CA LEU A 69 -14.11 -8.11 7.37
C LEU A 69 -15.63 -8.13 7.30
N ALA A 70 -16.23 -7.68 6.19
CA ALA A 70 -17.68 -7.70 5.97
C ALA A 70 -18.26 -9.12 5.93
N ASN A 71 -17.53 -10.07 5.38
CA ASN A 71 -17.94 -11.48 5.38
C ASN A 71 -17.51 -12.24 6.65
N PHE A 72 -16.78 -11.58 7.55
CA PHE A 72 -16.14 -12.16 8.74
C PHE A 72 -15.52 -13.52 8.46
N SER A 73 -14.61 -13.53 7.49
CA SER A 73 -13.89 -14.74 7.10
C SER A 73 -12.79 -15.11 8.10
N ILE A 74 -12.21 -16.30 7.95
CA ILE A 74 -11.00 -16.72 8.67
C ILE A 74 -9.86 -15.68 8.51
N MET A 75 -9.84 -14.95 7.40
CA MET A 75 -8.86 -13.91 7.08
C MET A 75 -9.37 -12.50 7.38
N ALA A 76 -10.26 -12.32 8.37
CA ALA A 76 -10.87 -11.02 8.68
C ALA A 76 -9.84 -9.89 8.88
N LEU A 77 -8.71 -10.15 9.56
CA LEU A 77 -7.64 -9.14 9.72
C LEU A 77 -6.86 -8.84 8.42
N GLY A 78 -6.91 -9.76 7.45
CA GLY A 78 -6.17 -9.69 6.19
C GLY A 78 -4.67 -9.56 6.40
N LEU A 79 -4.05 -8.68 5.60
CA LEU A 79 -2.61 -8.39 5.63
C LEU A 79 -2.25 -7.25 6.60
N THR A 80 -3.24 -6.62 7.24
CA THR A 80 -3.05 -5.44 8.11
C THR A 80 -2.03 -5.68 9.24
N PRO A 81 -2.02 -6.82 9.95
CA PRO A 81 -1.02 -7.07 10.99
C PRO A 81 0.41 -7.09 10.44
N TYR A 82 0.61 -7.69 9.25
CA TYR A 82 1.91 -7.77 8.61
C TYR A 82 2.40 -6.41 8.10
N ILE A 83 1.49 -5.62 7.51
CA ILE A 83 1.80 -4.25 7.07
C ILE A 83 2.31 -3.44 8.26
N ASN A 84 1.63 -3.52 9.41
CA ASN A 84 2.06 -2.85 10.64
C ASN A 84 3.40 -3.38 11.17
N ALA A 85 3.61 -4.69 11.15
CA ALA A 85 4.89 -5.28 11.53
C ALA A 85 6.04 -4.78 10.63
N SER A 86 5.82 -4.72 9.32
CA SER A 86 6.81 -4.26 8.34
C SER A 86 7.14 -2.78 8.53
N ILE A 87 6.13 -1.95 8.83
CA ILE A 87 6.33 -0.54 9.21
C ILE A 87 7.22 -0.42 10.43
N ILE A 88 6.88 -1.15 11.51
CA ILE A 88 7.63 -1.11 12.76
C ILE A 88 9.08 -1.53 12.50
N MET A 89 9.30 -2.61 11.74
CA MET A 89 10.64 -3.07 11.41
C MET A 89 11.42 -2.06 10.56
N GLN A 90 10.79 -1.41 9.58
CA GLN A 90 11.46 -0.36 8.79
C GLN A 90 11.86 0.85 9.64
N LEU A 91 11.00 1.28 10.56
CA LEU A 91 11.33 2.35 11.51
C LEU A 91 12.47 1.92 12.44
N LEU A 92 12.43 0.69 12.96
CA LEU A 92 13.47 0.15 13.83
C LEU A 92 14.81 0.01 13.12
N THR A 93 14.84 -0.33 11.83
CA THR A 93 16.09 -0.40 11.05
C THR A 93 16.80 0.95 10.97
N TYR A 94 16.08 2.06 11.03
CA TYR A 94 16.68 3.40 11.06
C TYR A 94 17.14 3.83 12.44
N VAL A 95 16.39 3.45 13.49
CA VAL A 95 16.67 3.87 14.88
C VAL A 95 17.71 2.97 15.55
N VAL A 96 17.77 1.68 15.18
CA VAL A 96 18.61 0.66 15.81
C VAL A 96 19.81 0.34 14.91
N PRO A 97 21.05 0.71 15.30
CA PRO A 97 22.23 0.53 14.46
C PRO A 97 22.48 -0.92 14.02
N ARG A 98 22.19 -1.90 14.90
CA ARG A 98 22.34 -3.33 14.59
C ARG A 98 21.43 -3.79 13.45
N LEU A 99 20.21 -3.26 13.38
CA LEU A 99 19.29 -3.57 12.28
C LEU A 99 19.71 -2.84 11.01
N GLU A 100 20.28 -1.63 11.13
CA GLU A 100 20.87 -0.92 9.99
C GLU A 100 22.07 -1.67 9.40
N GLU A 101 22.95 -2.21 10.24
CA GLU A 101 24.09 -3.05 9.85
C GLU A 101 23.60 -4.32 9.16
N LEU A 102 22.62 -5.00 9.75
CA LEU A 102 21.99 -6.18 9.14
C LEU A 102 21.42 -5.84 7.76
N SER A 103 20.76 -4.69 7.60
CA SER A 103 20.26 -4.24 6.28
C SER A 103 21.38 -3.99 5.26
N LYS A 104 22.63 -3.80 5.69
CA LYS A 104 23.81 -3.61 4.81
C LYS A 104 24.46 -4.93 4.39
N GLU A 105 24.13 -6.05 5.02
CA GLU A 105 24.67 -7.39 4.68
C GLU A 105 24.09 -7.98 3.37
N GLY A 106 23.24 -7.23 2.65
CA GLY A 106 22.67 -7.64 1.37
C GLY A 106 21.44 -8.53 1.53
N GLU A 107 21.31 -9.56 0.68
CA GLU A 107 20.13 -10.43 0.63
C GLU A 107 19.91 -11.17 1.95
N TYR A 108 20.97 -11.73 2.53
CA TYR A 108 20.90 -12.43 3.83
C TYR A 108 20.34 -11.53 4.94
N GLY A 109 20.77 -10.27 4.98
CA GLY A 109 20.28 -9.29 5.93
C GLY A 109 18.79 -8.97 5.76
N GLN A 110 18.34 -8.79 4.51
CA GLN A 110 16.94 -8.56 4.19
C GLN A 110 16.06 -9.76 4.56
N GLU A 111 16.53 -10.99 4.33
CA GLU A 111 15.82 -12.20 4.75
C GLU A 111 15.66 -12.28 6.27
N ARG A 112 16.70 -11.92 7.04
CA ARG A 112 16.63 -11.87 8.50
C ARG A 112 15.64 -10.81 9.00
N ILE A 113 15.64 -9.62 8.41
CA ILE A 113 14.66 -8.57 8.73
C ILE A 113 13.23 -9.05 8.40
N ASN A 114 13.05 -9.76 7.30
CA ASN A 114 11.76 -10.36 6.95
C ASN A 114 11.34 -11.43 7.96
N GLN A 115 12.26 -12.27 8.44
CA GLN A 115 11.96 -13.23 9.51
C GLN A 115 11.49 -12.54 10.79
N TYR A 116 12.18 -11.48 11.22
CA TYR A 116 11.74 -10.67 12.37
C TYR A 116 10.38 -10.03 12.15
N THR A 117 10.11 -9.54 10.94
CA THR A 117 8.80 -9.01 10.56
C THR A 117 7.70 -10.07 10.70
N ARG A 118 7.95 -11.31 10.26
CA ARG A 118 7.02 -12.44 10.44
C ARG A 118 6.77 -12.76 11.91
N PHE A 119 7.83 -12.82 12.71
CA PHE A 119 7.69 -13.08 14.16
C PHE A 119 6.94 -11.97 14.88
N LEU A 120 7.11 -10.71 14.47
CA LEU A 120 6.37 -9.58 15.01
C LEU A 120 4.90 -9.56 14.56
N THR A 121 4.60 -10.10 13.38
CA THR A 121 3.24 -10.17 12.83
C THR A 121 2.32 -11.02 13.70
N VAL A 122 2.80 -12.15 14.24
CA VAL A 122 1.98 -13.09 15.04
C VAL A 122 1.39 -12.44 16.31
N PRO A 123 2.18 -11.84 17.23
CA PRO A 123 1.62 -11.20 18.42
C PRO A 123 0.77 -9.97 18.06
N LEU A 124 1.11 -9.23 17.01
CA LEU A 124 0.29 -8.11 16.53
C LEU A 124 -1.06 -8.59 16.00
N ALA A 125 -1.09 -9.69 15.24
CA ALA A 125 -2.33 -10.29 14.75
C ALA A 125 -3.19 -10.81 15.89
N ALA A 126 -2.60 -11.43 16.92
CA ALA A 126 -3.31 -11.87 18.11
C ALA A 126 -3.93 -10.68 18.86
N LEU A 127 -3.16 -9.60 19.05
CA LEU A 127 -3.63 -8.37 19.70
C LEU A 127 -4.74 -7.69 18.88
N GLN A 128 -4.58 -7.59 17.56
CA GLN A 128 -5.59 -7.00 16.68
C GLN A 128 -6.86 -7.87 16.59
N GLY A 129 -6.71 -9.19 16.61
CA GLY A 129 -7.84 -10.13 16.67
C GLY A 129 -8.63 -9.99 17.96
N PHE A 130 -7.94 -9.88 19.09
CA PHE A 130 -8.58 -9.58 20.38
C PHE A 130 -9.26 -8.20 20.38
N GLY A 131 -8.58 -7.16 19.86
CA GLY A 131 -9.14 -5.82 19.71
C GLY A 131 -10.42 -5.82 18.88
N MET A 132 -10.41 -6.51 17.74
CA MET A 132 -11.59 -6.68 16.89
C MET A 132 -12.73 -7.40 17.63
N TYR A 133 -12.45 -8.48 18.36
CA TYR A 133 -13.48 -9.13 19.18
C TYR A 133 -14.08 -8.16 20.22
N THR A 134 -13.25 -7.40 20.94
CA THR A 134 -13.75 -6.44 21.94
C THR A 134 -14.60 -5.33 21.32
N LEU A 135 -14.24 -4.88 20.11
CA LEU A 135 -15.01 -3.90 19.34
C LEU A 135 -16.38 -4.46 18.93
N LEU A 136 -16.41 -5.66 18.37
CA LEU A 136 -17.67 -6.27 17.91
C LEU A 136 -18.57 -6.64 19.10
N ARG A 137 -17.99 -6.92 20.27
CA ARG A 137 -18.70 -7.09 21.53
C ARG A 137 -19.30 -5.77 22.04
N SER A 138 -18.57 -4.66 22.01
CA SER A 138 -19.10 -3.36 22.49
C SER A 138 -20.26 -2.86 21.62
N GLN A 139 -20.30 -3.27 20.36
CA GLN A 139 -21.40 -3.01 19.42
C GLN A 139 -22.54 -4.05 19.48
N ALA A 140 -22.55 -4.93 20.49
CA ALA A 140 -23.57 -5.96 20.72
C ALA A 140 -23.80 -6.96 19.55
N ILE A 141 -22.84 -7.12 18.66
CA ILE A 141 -22.94 -8.05 17.50
C ILE A 141 -22.65 -9.49 17.92
N ILE A 142 -21.63 -9.66 18.77
CA ILE A 142 -21.19 -10.96 19.25
C ILE A 142 -21.56 -11.07 20.72
N PRO A 143 -22.25 -12.15 21.14
CA PRO A 143 -22.45 -12.42 22.55
C PRO A 143 -21.10 -12.65 23.25
N GLN A 144 -21.09 -12.56 24.58
CA GLN A 144 -19.89 -12.88 25.35
C GLN A 144 -19.48 -14.33 25.09
N LEU A 145 -18.35 -14.50 24.39
CA LEU A 145 -17.79 -15.81 24.10
C LEU A 145 -17.10 -16.38 25.35
N ASN A 146 -17.20 -17.70 25.52
CA ASN A 146 -16.41 -18.42 26.51
C ASN A 146 -14.91 -18.19 26.25
N PRO A 147 -14.04 -18.18 27.28
CA PRO A 147 -12.60 -17.96 27.11
C PRO A 147 -11.97 -18.90 26.07
N LEU A 148 -12.44 -20.14 25.98
CA LEU A 148 -12.02 -21.12 24.98
C LEU A 148 -12.43 -20.71 23.55
N SER A 149 -13.66 -20.25 23.37
CA SER A 149 -14.18 -19.79 22.07
C SER A 149 -13.49 -18.49 21.63
N LEU A 150 -13.16 -17.60 22.57
CA LEU A 150 -12.36 -16.40 22.31
C LEU A 150 -10.95 -16.78 21.86
N ALA A 151 -10.28 -17.69 22.56
CA ALA A 151 -8.95 -18.17 22.17
C ALA A 151 -8.99 -18.83 20.78
N ALA A 152 -10.00 -19.64 20.49
CA ALA A 152 -10.19 -20.25 19.18
C ALA A 152 -10.40 -19.22 18.06
N LEU A 153 -11.20 -18.17 18.32
CA LEU A 153 -11.43 -17.08 17.38
C LEU A 153 -10.14 -16.31 17.08
N VAL A 154 -9.42 -15.89 18.12
CA VAL A 154 -8.17 -15.13 17.98
C VAL A 154 -7.11 -15.97 17.26
N LEU A 155 -6.99 -17.26 17.59
CA LEU A 155 -6.09 -18.18 16.89
C LEU A 155 -6.48 -18.36 15.41
N THR A 156 -7.77 -18.45 15.11
CA THR A 156 -8.27 -18.59 13.73
C THR A 156 -7.98 -17.33 12.91
N MET A 157 -8.23 -16.14 13.46
CA MET A 157 -7.91 -14.87 12.80
C MET A 157 -6.39 -14.67 12.62
N THR A 158 -5.61 -15.08 13.61
CA THR A 158 -4.13 -15.03 13.55
C THR A 158 -3.60 -15.98 12.49
N ALA A 159 -4.09 -17.23 12.46
CA ALA A 159 -3.73 -18.22 11.46
C ALA A 159 -4.16 -17.77 10.04
N GLY A 160 -5.34 -17.18 9.89
CA GLY A 160 -5.81 -16.62 8.62
C GLY A 160 -4.95 -15.45 8.13
N SER A 161 -4.49 -14.57 9.03
CA SER A 161 -3.56 -13.50 8.65
C SER A 161 -2.20 -14.07 8.23
N MET A 162 -1.66 -15.05 8.95
CA MET A 162 -0.39 -15.70 8.57
C MET A 162 -0.52 -16.48 7.25
N LEU A 163 -1.66 -17.11 6.99
CA LEU A 163 -1.96 -17.71 5.70
C LEU A 163 -1.97 -16.65 4.58
N SER A 164 -2.55 -15.47 4.84
CA SER A 164 -2.54 -14.35 3.88
C SER A 164 -1.11 -13.93 3.52
N VAL A 165 -0.25 -13.80 4.53
CA VAL A 165 1.17 -13.46 4.36
C VAL A 165 1.88 -14.53 3.54
N TRP A 166 1.67 -15.80 3.89
CA TRP A 166 2.28 -16.91 3.17
C TRP A 166 1.86 -16.97 1.69
N LEU A 167 0.58 -16.75 1.38
CA LEU A 167 0.10 -16.64 0.00
C LEU A 167 0.74 -15.45 -0.73
N GLY A 168 0.92 -14.31 -0.03
CA GLY A 168 1.62 -13.15 -0.58
C GLY A 168 3.08 -13.46 -0.92
N GLU A 169 3.79 -14.16 -0.04
CA GLU A 169 5.18 -14.55 -0.26
C GLU A 169 5.34 -15.57 -1.39
N LEU A 170 4.40 -16.50 -1.54
CA LEU A 170 4.35 -17.42 -2.69
C LEU A 170 4.23 -16.66 -4.02
N ILE A 171 3.46 -15.56 -4.07
CA ILE A 171 3.39 -14.72 -5.27
C ILE A 171 4.70 -13.98 -5.49
N THR A 172 5.36 -13.50 -4.44
CA THR A 172 6.66 -12.82 -4.58
C THR A 172 7.75 -13.76 -5.10
N GLU A 173 7.78 -15.01 -4.63
CA GLU A 173 8.80 -16.00 -5.01
C GLU A 173 8.54 -16.62 -6.39
N TYR A 174 7.30 -17.05 -6.66
CA TYR A 174 6.95 -17.80 -7.86
C TYR A 174 6.09 -17.04 -8.87
N GLY A 175 5.54 -15.90 -8.48
CA GLY A 175 4.61 -15.09 -9.26
C GLY A 175 5.25 -13.85 -9.87
N VAL A 176 4.43 -12.81 -10.04
CA VAL A 176 4.83 -11.53 -10.67
C VAL A 176 4.72 -10.39 -9.66
N GLY A 177 5.80 -9.63 -9.51
CA GLY A 177 5.85 -8.42 -8.68
C GLY A 177 5.85 -8.73 -7.18
N ASN A 178 5.49 -7.72 -6.37
CA ASN A 178 5.35 -7.86 -4.92
C ASN A 178 3.98 -8.47 -4.58
N GLY A 179 3.98 -9.69 -4.05
CA GLY A 179 2.76 -10.44 -3.80
C GLY A 179 1.83 -9.84 -2.74
N ILE A 180 2.37 -9.16 -1.71
CA ILE A 180 1.55 -8.50 -0.69
C ILE A 180 0.79 -7.33 -1.31
N SER A 181 1.48 -6.48 -2.08
CA SER A 181 0.87 -5.39 -2.83
C SER A 181 -0.17 -5.90 -3.84
N PHE A 182 0.13 -7.03 -4.50
CA PHE A 182 -0.78 -7.64 -5.47
C PHE A 182 -2.05 -8.22 -4.82
N LEU A 183 -1.94 -8.79 -3.61
CA LEU A 183 -3.10 -9.24 -2.83
C LEU A 183 -4.00 -8.07 -2.40
N ILE A 184 -3.42 -6.93 -1.99
CA ILE A 184 -4.18 -5.72 -1.67
C ILE A 184 -4.90 -5.19 -2.93
N PHE A 185 -4.19 -5.13 -4.05
CA PHE A 185 -4.75 -4.77 -5.35
C PHE A 185 -5.94 -5.67 -5.73
N ALA A 186 -5.76 -6.99 -5.67
CA ALA A 186 -6.82 -7.95 -5.96
C ALA A 186 -8.00 -7.80 -4.97
N GLY A 187 -7.69 -7.46 -3.72
CA GLY A 187 -8.62 -7.08 -2.65
C GLY A 187 -9.58 -5.96 -3.07
N ILE A 188 -9.00 -4.82 -3.43
CA ILE A 188 -9.72 -3.60 -3.82
C ILE A 188 -10.50 -3.81 -5.12
N VAL A 189 -9.88 -4.40 -6.13
CA VAL A 189 -10.49 -4.56 -7.46
C VAL A 189 -11.74 -5.45 -7.41
N ALA A 190 -11.77 -6.50 -6.58
CA ALA A 190 -12.97 -7.34 -6.53
C ALA A 190 -14.18 -6.68 -5.86
N ARG A 191 -13.99 -5.56 -5.13
CA ARG A 191 -15.11 -4.77 -4.62
C ARG A 191 -15.72 -3.86 -5.66
N LEU A 192 -14.95 -3.43 -6.66
CA LEU A 192 -15.41 -2.50 -7.68
C LEU A 192 -16.68 -2.98 -8.41
N PRO A 193 -16.83 -4.26 -8.82
CA PRO A 193 -18.07 -4.73 -9.43
C PRO A 193 -19.29 -4.61 -8.50
N VAL A 194 -19.12 -4.88 -7.20
CA VAL A 194 -20.19 -4.81 -6.21
C VAL A 194 -20.60 -3.37 -5.96
N THR A 195 -19.64 -2.47 -5.76
CA THR A 195 -19.91 -1.04 -5.53
C THR A 195 -20.52 -0.38 -6.78
N LEU A 196 -20.07 -0.75 -7.98
CA LEU A 196 -20.67 -0.30 -9.23
C LEU A 196 -22.09 -0.84 -9.41
N GLY A 197 -22.33 -2.13 -9.14
CA GLY A 197 -23.66 -2.72 -9.22
C GLY A 197 -24.66 -2.08 -8.25
N GLN A 198 -24.24 -1.85 -7.00
CA GLN A 198 -25.05 -1.14 -5.99
C GLN A 198 -25.27 0.33 -6.38
N SER A 199 -24.25 1.00 -6.93
CA SER A 199 -24.39 2.38 -7.38
C SER A 199 -25.38 2.48 -8.53
N VAL A 200 -25.27 1.62 -9.55
CA VAL A 200 -26.17 1.59 -10.72
C VAL A 200 -27.62 1.34 -10.33
N ALA A 201 -27.87 0.50 -9.32
CA ALA A 201 -29.22 0.22 -8.82
C ALA A 201 -29.89 1.44 -8.14
N VAL A 202 -29.09 2.43 -7.69
CA VAL A 202 -29.57 3.63 -6.97
C VAL A 202 -29.54 4.88 -7.87
N ILE A 203 -29.01 4.79 -9.10
CA ILE A 203 -28.99 5.93 -10.04
C ILE A 203 -30.43 6.29 -10.44
N THR A 204 -30.86 7.48 -10.06
CA THR A 204 -32.07 8.11 -10.60
C THR A 204 -31.72 8.98 -11.81
N ALA A 205 -32.72 9.35 -12.63
CA ALA A 205 -32.50 10.20 -13.81
C ALA A 205 -31.86 11.57 -13.47
N ALA A 206 -32.02 12.05 -12.22
CA ALA A 206 -31.41 13.28 -11.71
C ALA A 206 -29.90 13.14 -11.40
N ASP A 207 -29.39 11.93 -11.25
CA ASP A 207 -27.99 11.67 -10.88
C ASP A 207 -27.09 11.40 -12.09
N ILE A 208 -27.65 11.29 -13.30
CA ILE A 208 -26.88 11.04 -14.54
C ILE A 208 -25.78 12.09 -14.75
N PHE A 209 -26.08 13.36 -14.46
CA PHE A 209 -25.09 14.44 -14.56
C PHE A 209 -23.96 14.28 -13.53
N LYS A 210 -24.27 13.85 -12.30
CA LYS A 210 -23.27 13.58 -11.25
C LYS A 210 -22.39 12.38 -11.60
N VAL A 211 -22.97 11.33 -12.17
CA VAL A 211 -22.22 10.15 -12.63
C VAL A 211 -21.29 10.49 -13.80
N GLY A 212 -21.75 11.32 -14.75
CA GLY A 212 -20.92 11.82 -15.84
C GLY A 212 -19.71 12.63 -15.34
N ILE A 213 -19.93 13.56 -14.42
CA ILE A 213 -18.85 14.33 -13.76
C ILE A 213 -17.90 13.39 -13.02
N PHE A 214 -18.42 12.41 -12.28
CA PHE A 214 -17.61 11.46 -11.54
C PHE A 214 -16.71 10.62 -12.46
N LEU A 215 -17.23 10.14 -13.59
CA LEU A 215 -16.46 9.32 -14.52
C LEU A 215 -15.35 10.14 -15.18
N LEU A 216 -15.65 11.38 -15.59
CA LEU A 216 -14.66 12.30 -16.16
C LEU A 216 -13.56 12.62 -15.14
N LEU A 217 -13.96 12.92 -13.90
CA LEU A 217 -13.03 13.20 -12.81
C LEU A 217 -12.16 11.99 -12.47
N SER A 218 -12.73 10.79 -12.43
CA SER A 218 -11.99 9.55 -12.15
C SER A 218 -10.91 9.31 -13.21
N VAL A 219 -11.25 9.49 -14.49
CA VAL A 219 -10.28 9.39 -15.58
C VAL A 219 -9.20 10.47 -15.46
N ALA A 220 -9.57 11.70 -15.11
CA ALA A 220 -8.61 12.78 -14.90
C ALA A 220 -7.64 12.48 -13.75
N ILE A 221 -8.14 11.96 -12.62
CA ILE A 221 -7.32 11.56 -11.46
C ILE A 221 -6.38 10.43 -11.85
N VAL A 222 -6.85 9.40 -12.55
CA VAL A 222 -6.00 8.29 -13.01
C VAL A 222 -4.91 8.82 -13.95
N GLY A 223 -5.25 9.68 -14.92
CA GLY A 223 -4.27 10.29 -15.82
C GLY A 223 -3.21 11.12 -15.08
N LEU A 224 -3.65 11.91 -14.09
CA LEU A 224 -2.79 12.70 -13.22
C LEU A 224 -1.85 11.83 -12.37
N ILE A 225 -2.34 10.72 -11.81
CA ILE A 225 -1.54 9.73 -11.08
C ILE A 225 -0.48 9.10 -11.99
N VAL A 226 -0.87 8.65 -13.19
CA VAL A 226 0.06 8.04 -14.16
C VAL A 226 1.12 9.05 -14.58
N PHE A 227 0.73 10.27 -14.93
CA PHE A 227 1.66 11.33 -15.32
C PHE A 227 2.72 11.60 -14.25
N MET A 228 2.30 11.68 -12.99
CA MET A 228 3.20 11.97 -11.87
C MET A 228 4.06 10.76 -11.45
N ASN A 229 3.54 9.54 -11.56
CA ASN A 229 4.31 8.32 -11.30
C ASN A 229 5.34 8.01 -12.39
N GLU A 230 5.12 8.48 -13.63
CA GLU A 230 6.08 8.34 -14.75
C GLU A 230 7.06 9.52 -14.83
N ALA A 231 6.77 10.63 -14.15
CA ALA A 231 7.66 11.78 -14.09
C ALA A 231 9.01 11.41 -13.45
N THR A 232 10.10 11.59 -14.21
CA THR A 232 11.46 11.35 -13.74
C THR A 232 12.37 12.54 -14.00
N ARG A 233 13.20 12.86 -13.01
CA ARG A 233 14.33 13.76 -13.14
C ARG A 233 15.57 12.94 -13.49
N GLN A 234 16.08 13.14 -14.69
CA GLN A 234 17.31 12.49 -15.12
C GLN A 234 18.52 13.31 -14.65
N ILE A 235 19.37 12.72 -13.81
CA ILE A 235 20.64 13.31 -13.40
C ILE A 235 21.75 12.73 -14.28
N PRO A 236 22.43 13.53 -15.13
CA PRO A 236 23.49 13.01 -15.98
C PRO A 236 24.69 12.58 -15.12
N VAL A 237 25.21 11.41 -15.43
CA VAL A 237 26.40 10.82 -14.82
C VAL A 237 27.36 10.45 -15.92
N THR A 238 28.64 10.65 -15.65
CA THR A 238 29.71 10.24 -16.56
C THR A 238 30.62 9.26 -15.85
N TYR A 239 30.90 8.15 -16.51
CA TYR A 239 31.84 7.14 -16.01
C TYR A 239 33.21 7.36 -16.62
N ALA A 240 34.24 7.43 -15.77
CA ALA A 240 35.63 7.44 -16.21
C ALA A 240 36.02 6.01 -16.65
N ARG A 241 35.79 5.67 -17.92
CA ARG A 241 36.22 4.37 -18.47
C ARG A 241 37.72 4.40 -18.78
N ARG A 242 38.45 3.35 -18.38
CA ARG A 242 39.92 3.25 -18.53
C ARG A 242 40.39 2.72 -19.90
N VAL A 243 39.57 2.75 -20.96
CA VAL A 243 39.90 2.09 -22.23
C VAL A 243 39.53 2.95 -23.44
N GLY A 244 40.55 3.40 -24.18
CA GLY A 244 40.45 3.80 -25.59
C GLY A 244 40.00 5.24 -25.87
N ARG A 245 40.59 5.84 -26.92
CA ARG A 245 40.51 7.24 -27.37
C ARG A 245 39.11 7.79 -27.73
N MET A 246 38.01 7.08 -27.47
CA MET A 246 36.67 7.56 -27.78
C MET A 246 35.65 7.08 -26.75
N GLY A 247 35.07 8.05 -26.03
CA GLY A 247 33.74 7.93 -25.45
C GLY A 247 33.68 7.96 -23.92
N LEU A 248 33.51 9.16 -23.35
CA LEU A 248 32.77 9.29 -22.10
C LEU A 248 31.36 8.74 -22.37
N SER A 249 31.04 7.58 -21.80
CA SER A 249 29.67 7.07 -21.86
C SER A 249 28.82 7.92 -20.90
N SER A 250 28.00 8.80 -21.46
CA SER A 250 27.00 9.54 -20.68
C SER A 250 25.87 8.59 -20.32
N SER A 251 25.68 8.40 -19.02
CA SER A 251 24.50 7.74 -18.47
C SER A 251 23.69 8.74 -17.66
N TYR A 252 22.57 8.32 -17.11
CA TYR A 252 21.81 9.13 -16.16
C TYR A 252 21.25 8.26 -15.03
N ILE A 253 21.12 8.86 -13.85
CA ILE A 253 20.37 8.29 -12.74
C ILE A 253 18.94 8.83 -12.82
N PRO A 254 17.92 8.00 -13.10
CA PRO A 254 16.53 8.43 -13.08
C PRO A 254 16.03 8.54 -11.65
N LEU A 255 15.81 9.77 -11.17
CA LEU A 255 15.12 10.03 -9.91
C LEU A 255 13.63 10.24 -10.20
N ARG A 256 12.78 9.29 -9.82
CA ARG A 256 11.32 9.43 -9.98
C ARG A 256 10.77 10.50 -9.05
N LEU A 257 9.64 11.11 -9.41
CA LEU A 257 8.96 12.08 -8.55
C LEU A 257 8.32 11.41 -7.34
N ASN A 258 7.59 10.32 -7.57
CA ASN A 258 7.09 9.45 -6.52
C ASN A 258 7.94 8.18 -6.41
N GLN A 259 9.06 8.28 -5.69
CA GLN A 259 9.92 7.13 -5.41
C GLN A 259 9.34 6.21 -4.34
N ALA A 260 8.47 6.75 -3.48
CA ALA A 260 7.91 6.04 -2.36
C ALA A 260 6.74 5.10 -2.73
N GLY A 261 6.22 5.26 -3.95
CA GLY A 261 5.08 4.50 -4.42
C GLY A 261 3.83 4.80 -3.57
N VAL A 262 3.21 3.74 -3.07
CA VAL A 262 1.95 3.79 -2.29
C VAL A 262 2.21 3.65 -0.79
N ILE A 263 3.39 3.18 -0.42
CA ILE A 263 3.72 2.75 0.94
C ILE A 263 3.49 3.85 1.98
N PRO A 264 3.90 5.12 1.75
CA PRO A 264 3.63 6.21 2.71
C PRO A 264 2.15 6.45 3.00
N ILE A 265 1.28 6.25 2.00
CA ILE A 265 -0.16 6.44 2.17
C ILE A 265 -0.71 5.35 3.09
N ILE A 266 -0.29 4.11 2.89
CA ILE A 266 -0.67 2.98 3.74
C ILE A 266 -0.23 3.24 5.20
N PHE A 267 0.96 3.82 5.38
CA PHE A 267 1.50 4.15 6.71
C PHE A 267 0.72 5.27 7.38
N ALA A 268 0.37 6.31 6.61
CA ALA A 268 -0.47 7.39 7.10
C ALA A 268 -1.85 6.87 7.53
N VAL A 269 -2.45 5.98 6.75
CA VAL A 269 -3.75 5.37 7.09
C VAL A 269 -3.67 4.54 8.36
N SER A 270 -2.65 3.68 8.51
CA SER A 270 -2.50 2.84 9.70
C SER A 270 -2.31 3.68 10.98
N LEU A 271 -1.58 4.79 10.90
CA LEU A 271 -1.39 5.68 12.04
C LEU A 271 -2.69 6.42 12.41
N VAL A 272 -3.46 6.88 11.41
CA VAL A 272 -4.75 7.54 11.63
C VAL A 272 -5.83 6.56 12.16
N LEU A 273 -5.72 5.29 11.81
CA LEU A 273 -6.58 4.22 12.33
C LEU A 273 -6.40 4.02 13.84
N LEU A 274 -5.20 4.18 14.40
CA LEU A 274 -4.93 3.91 15.82
C LEU A 274 -5.77 4.80 16.77
N PRO A 275 -5.80 6.14 16.64
CA PRO A 275 -6.69 6.99 17.45
C PRO A 275 -8.16 6.62 17.31
N SER A 276 -8.61 6.30 16.09
CA SER A 276 -10.01 5.95 15.85
C SER A 276 -10.42 4.63 16.52
N LEU A 277 -9.54 3.62 16.51
CA LEU A 277 -9.76 2.36 17.23
C LEU A 277 -9.71 2.56 18.75
N ALA A 278 -8.75 3.36 19.23
CA ALA A 278 -8.67 3.72 20.65
C ALA A 278 -9.93 4.49 21.11
N SER A 279 -10.45 5.39 20.27
CA SER A 279 -11.67 6.17 20.57
C SER A 279 -12.88 5.27 20.81
N GLN A 280 -13.05 4.23 19.98
CA GLN A 280 -14.15 3.27 20.06
C GLN A 280 -14.02 2.36 21.29
N PHE A 281 -12.79 2.06 21.70
CA PHE A 281 -12.52 1.32 22.94
C PHE A 281 -12.80 2.18 24.18
N LEU A 282 -12.31 3.43 24.19
CA LEU A 282 -12.45 4.36 25.30
C LEU A 282 -13.91 4.83 25.50
N SER A 283 -14.69 4.97 24.43
CA SER A 283 -16.12 5.29 24.51
C SER A 283 -16.95 4.17 25.14
N GLY A 284 -16.45 2.93 25.15
CA GLY A 284 -17.09 1.78 25.80
C GLY A 284 -16.77 1.63 27.29
N VAL A 285 -15.90 2.48 27.85
CA VAL A 285 -15.52 2.42 29.27
C VAL A 285 -16.56 3.17 30.12
N GLY A 286 -17.08 2.52 31.16
CA GLY A 286 -18.13 3.09 32.03
C GLY A 286 -17.74 4.33 32.85
N ASN A 287 -16.52 4.87 32.69
CA ASN A 287 -16.08 6.10 33.36
C ASN A 287 -16.40 7.31 32.46
N PRO A 288 -17.28 8.25 32.87
CA PRO A 288 -17.77 9.33 32.02
C PRO A 288 -16.67 10.27 31.53
N LYS A 289 -15.58 10.47 32.31
CA LYS A 289 -14.45 11.31 31.87
C LYS A 289 -13.61 10.67 30.77
N ILE A 290 -13.47 9.34 30.80
CA ILE A 290 -12.72 8.58 29.79
C ILE A 290 -13.56 8.43 28.52
N ALA A 291 -14.86 8.21 28.67
CA ALA A 291 -15.80 8.16 27.57
C ALA A 291 -15.88 9.50 26.80
N GLN A 292 -15.81 10.64 27.50
CA GLN A 292 -15.76 11.97 26.88
C GLN A 292 -14.48 12.21 26.07
N VAL A 293 -13.33 11.74 26.57
CA VAL A 293 -12.07 11.77 25.80
C VAL A 293 -12.19 10.89 24.55
N GLY A 294 -12.79 9.71 24.68
CA GLY A 294 -13.09 8.82 23.55
C GLY A 294 -14.01 9.46 22.51
N SER A 295 -15.11 10.11 22.93
CA SER A 295 -16.03 10.76 22.00
C SER A 295 -15.42 11.97 21.28
N HIS A 296 -14.61 12.78 21.98
CA HIS A 296 -13.88 13.87 21.34
C HIS A 296 -12.83 13.37 20.34
N LEU A 297 -12.11 12.29 20.66
CA LEU A 297 -11.21 11.64 19.71
C LEU A 297 -11.98 11.11 18.48
N ALA A 298 -13.15 10.50 18.68
CA ALA A 298 -13.97 10.00 17.58
C ALA A 298 -14.47 11.12 16.65
N GLU A 299 -14.83 12.28 17.21
CA GLU A 299 -15.27 13.45 16.44
C GLU A 299 -14.13 14.08 15.63
N VAL A 300 -12.95 14.24 16.24
CA VAL A 300 -11.75 14.78 15.59
C VAL A 300 -11.25 13.87 14.46
N PHE A 301 -11.29 12.56 14.67
CA PHE A 301 -10.82 11.56 13.71
C PHE A 301 -11.91 10.99 12.80
N ASN A 302 -13.04 11.71 12.66
CA ASN A 302 -14.05 11.36 11.66
C ASN A 302 -13.53 11.67 10.24
N PRO A 303 -13.56 10.73 9.27
CA PRO A 303 -13.16 10.98 7.88
C PRO A 303 -13.86 12.15 7.18
N ALA A 304 -15.05 12.55 7.66
CA ALA A 304 -15.78 13.72 7.14
C ALA A 304 -15.21 15.06 7.66
N SER A 305 -14.46 15.06 8.77
CA SER A 305 -13.93 16.26 9.41
C SER A 305 -12.78 16.86 8.62
N LEU A 306 -12.74 18.19 8.54
CA LEU A 306 -11.60 18.92 7.97
C LEU A 306 -10.31 18.67 8.76
N ILE A 307 -10.40 18.48 10.08
CA ILE A 307 -9.24 18.23 10.94
C ILE A 307 -8.60 16.88 10.58
N TYR A 308 -9.41 15.85 10.37
CA TYR A 308 -8.95 14.54 9.89
C TYR A 308 -8.19 14.68 8.57
N ASN A 309 -8.75 15.40 7.60
CA ASN A 309 -8.12 15.58 6.29
C ASN A 309 -6.78 16.33 6.39
N VAL A 310 -6.67 17.35 7.23
CA VAL A 310 -5.42 18.10 7.43
C VAL A 310 -4.36 17.22 8.11
N ILE A 311 -4.72 16.48 9.16
CA ILE A 311 -3.80 15.55 9.84
C ILE A 311 -3.36 14.45 8.87
N TYR A 312 -4.30 13.87 8.11
CA TYR A 312 -4.01 12.83 7.14
C TYR A 312 -3.09 13.35 6.02
N PHE A 313 -3.35 14.55 5.49
CA PHE A 313 -2.47 15.22 4.52
C PHE A 313 -1.05 15.40 5.07
N LEU A 314 -0.91 15.94 6.29
CA LEU A 314 0.40 16.16 6.91
C LEU A 314 1.15 14.85 7.17
N LEU A 315 0.44 13.79 7.59
CA LEU A 315 1.02 12.47 7.78
C LEU A 315 1.48 11.87 6.46
N VAL A 316 0.68 11.96 5.39
CA VAL A 316 1.10 11.50 4.05
C VAL A 316 2.34 12.25 3.60
N VAL A 317 2.39 13.57 3.77
CA VAL A 317 3.57 14.37 3.41
C VAL A 317 4.79 13.95 4.24
N GLY A 318 4.64 13.85 5.57
CA GLY A 318 5.70 13.47 6.49
C GLY A 318 6.25 12.06 6.21
N PHE A 319 5.37 11.07 6.02
CA PHE A 319 5.77 9.70 5.68
C PHE A 319 6.37 9.61 4.28
N THR A 320 5.93 10.42 3.32
CA THR A 320 6.57 10.45 1.99
C THR A 320 8.02 10.92 2.12
N TYR A 321 8.27 11.99 2.87
CA TYR A 321 9.62 12.48 3.16
C TYR A 321 10.48 11.44 3.87
N PHE A 322 9.94 10.87 4.94
CA PHE A 322 10.61 9.85 5.73
C PHE A 322 11.00 8.65 4.84
N TYR A 323 10.03 8.06 4.14
CA TYR A 323 10.28 6.88 3.31
C TYR A 323 11.26 7.15 2.17
N THR A 324 11.11 8.26 1.45
CA THR A 324 12.06 8.62 0.38
C THR A 324 13.47 8.79 0.92
N SER A 325 13.65 9.41 2.10
CA SER A 325 14.98 9.57 2.71
C SER A 325 15.64 8.24 3.13
N VAL A 326 14.83 7.27 3.57
CA VAL A 326 15.31 5.94 3.98
C VAL A 326 15.73 5.12 2.76
N VAL A 327 14.91 5.09 1.71
CA VAL A 327 15.21 4.29 0.50
C VAL A 327 16.32 4.93 -0.33
N PHE A 328 16.28 6.25 -0.52
CA PHE A 328 17.24 7.00 -1.33
C PHE A 328 18.19 7.79 -0.44
N ASN A 329 19.12 7.07 0.18
CA ASN A 329 20.19 7.69 0.94
C ASN A 329 21.23 8.36 -0.01
N PRO A 330 21.36 9.70 -0.01
CA PRO A 330 22.25 10.42 -0.92
C PRO A 330 23.73 10.13 -0.67
N GLU A 331 24.15 9.86 0.57
CA GLU A 331 25.52 9.45 0.88
C GLU A 331 25.85 8.12 0.22
N ARG A 332 24.98 7.12 0.38
CA ARG A 332 25.20 5.77 -0.19
C ARG A 332 25.25 5.82 -1.71
N ILE A 333 24.35 6.58 -2.36
CA ILE A 333 24.35 6.75 -3.82
C ILE A 333 25.65 7.43 -4.28
N SER A 334 26.10 8.48 -3.58
CA SER A 334 27.35 9.19 -3.89
C SER A 334 28.58 8.28 -3.74
N GLU A 335 28.65 7.50 -2.67
CA GLU A 335 29.74 6.56 -2.41
C GLU A 335 29.77 5.44 -3.46
N ASN A 336 28.61 4.86 -3.80
CA ASN A 336 28.50 3.87 -4.86
C ASN A 336 28.90 4.45 -6.23
N LEU A 337 28.49 5.69 -6.53
CA LEU A 337 28.88 6.38 -7.75
C LEU A 337 30.41 6.53 -7.83
N GLN A 338 31.03 6.94 -6.72
CA GLN A 338 32.48 7.08 -6.60
C GLN A 338 33.21 5.74 -6.75
N LYS A 339 32.71 4.67 -6.08
CA LYS A 339 33.26 3.30 -6.19
C LYS A 339 33.16 2.76 -7.61
N SER A 340 32.10 3.09 -8.34
CA SER A 340 31.93 2.72 -9.75
C SER A 340 32.71 3.61 -10.74
N GLY A 341 33.52 4.57 -10.25
CA GLY A 341 34.26 5.51 -11.12
C GLY A 341 33.37 6.51 -11.87
N GLY A 342 32.13 6.69 -11.43
CA GLY A 342 31.18 7.65 -11.94
C GLY A 342 31.28 9.00 -11.23
N PHE A 343 30.94 10.07 -11.93
CA PHE A 343 30.79 11.40 -11.34
C PHE A 343 29.71 12.20 -12.06
N ILE A 344 29.14 13.19 -11.36
CA ILE A 344 28.19 14.14 -11.95
C ILE A 344 29.00 15.29 -12.57
N PRO A 345 28.83 15.60 -13.86
CA PRO A 345 29.54 16.72 -14.50
C PRO A 345 29.35 18.03 -13.72
N GLY A 346 30.46 18.71 -13.43
CA GLY A 346 30.45 19.97 -12.68
C GLY A 346 30.52 19.84 -11.15
N MET A 347 30.43 18.63 -10.59
CA MET A 347 30.51 18.39 -9.14
C MET A 347 31.68 17.46 -8.78
N ARG A 348 32.41 17.80 -7.72
CA ARG A 348 33.49 16.95 -7.21
C ARG A 348 32.90 15.70 -6.52
N PRO A 349 33.38 14.48 -6.83
CA PRO A 349 32.93 13.25 -6.16
C PRO A 349 33.05 13.33 -4.63
N GLY A 350 32.13 12.69 -3.92
CA GLY A 350 32.06 12.69 -2.46
C GLY A 350 31.01 13.67 -1.93
N SER A 351 31.40 14.54 -0.98
CA SER A 351 30.46 15.38 -0.22
C SER A 351 29.67 16.38 -1.06
N GLN A 352 30.24 16.90 -2.15
CA GLN A 352 29.53 17.83 -3.05
C GLN A 352 28.45 17.12 -3.86
N THR A 353 28.74 15.91 -4.37
CA THR A 353 27.75 15.04 -5.01
C THR A 353 26.61 14.72 -4.04
N THR A 354 26.91 14.36 -2.79
CA THR A 354 25.90 14.10 -1.76
C THR A 354 24.99 15.31 -1.56
N LYS A 355 25.55 16.52 -1.35
CA LYS A 355 24.76 17.75 -1.14
C LYS A 355 23.86 18.05 -2.34
N TYR A 356 24.36 17.88 -3.55
CA TYR A 356 23.57 18.06 -4.77
C TYR A 356 22.40 17.08 -4.85
N LEU A 357 22.67 15.79 -4.64
CA LEU A 357 21.63 14.75 -4.63
C LEU A 357 20.57 15.03 -3.55
N SER A 358 20.98 15.40 -2.34
CA SER A 358 20.06 15.76 -1.25
C SER A 358 19.18 16.96 -1.61
N GLN A 359 19.75 18.01 -2.21
CA GLN A 359 18.98 19.19 -2.64
C GLN A 359 17.97 18.86 -3.74
N VAL A 360 18.37 18.04 -4.72
CA VAL A 360 17.50 17.60 -5.81
C VAL A 360 16.38 16.70 -5.27
N LEU A 361 16.72 15.71 -4.44
CA LEU A 361 15.75 14.82 -3.81
C LEU A 361 14.74 15.60 -2.97
N ASN A 362 15.18 16.50 -2.10
CA ASN A 362 14.26 17.28 -1.25
C ASN A 362 13.24 18.10 -2.07
N ARG A 363 13.69 18.74 -3.18
CA ARG A 363 12.79 19.50 -4.07
C ARG A 363 11.81 18.62 -4.83
N ILE A 364 12.27 17.47 -5.31
CA ILE A 364 11.42 16.50 -6.02
C ILE A 364 10.39 15.89 -5.07
N THR A 365 10.83 15.46 -3.90
CA THR A 365 10.00 14.88 -2.86
C THR A 365 8.96 15.87 -2.37
N LEU A 366 9.25 17.18 -2.31
CA LEU A 366 8.25 18.19 -1.96
C LEU A 366 7.03 18.14 -2.90
N VAL A 367 7.29 18.12 -4.21
CA VAL A 367 6.23 18.08 -5.22
C VAL A 367 5.49 16.75 -5.15
N GLY A 368 6.22 15.63 -5.02
CA GLY A 368 5.62 14.30 -4.89
C GLY A 368 4.78 14.13 -3.63
N ALA A 369 5.25 14.62 -2.48
CA ALA A 369 4.59 14.50 -1.19
C ALA A 369 3.30 15.33 -1.13
N VAL A 370 3.34 16.59 -1.60
CA VAL A 370 2.14 17.43 -1.71
C VAL A 370 1.13 16.81 -2.66
N PHE A 371 1.59 16.28 -3.79
CA PHE A 371 0.74 15.59 -4.75
C PHE A 371 0.03 14.36 -4.14
N LEU A 372 0.77 13.47 -3.48
CA LEU A 372 0.20 12.30 -2.82
C LEU A 372 -0.76 12.70 -1.71
N GLY A 373 -0.41 13.71 -0.91
CA GLY A 373 -1.28 14.25 0.13
C GLY A 373 -2.59 14.79 -0.44
N LEU A 374 -2.53 15.57 -1.53
CA LEU A 374 -3.73 16.11 -2.19
C LEU A 374 -4.63 15.00 -2.73
N ILE A 375 -4.07 13.97 -3.37
CA ILE A 375 -4.88 12.84 -3.85
C ILE A 375 -5.48 12.05 -2.71
N ALA A 376 -4.79 11.92 -1.57
CA ALA A 376 -5.29 11.17 -0.44
C ALA A 376 -6.54 11.82 0.19
N ILE A 377 -6.61 13.16 0.23
CA ILE A 377 -7.78 13.92 0.76
C ILE A 377 -8.85 14.21 -0.29
N LEU A 378 -8.51 14.10 -1.58
CA LEU A 378 -9.42 14.36 -2.68
C LEU A 378 -10.78 13.64 -2.54
N PRO A 379 -10.85 12.34 -2.17
CA PRO A 379 -12.10 11.59 -2.15
C PRO A 379 -13.04 12.05 -1.03
N SER A 380 -12.50 12.42 0.14
CA SER A 380 -13.30 12.95 1.26
C SER A 380 -13.84 14.35 0.94
N LEU A 381 -13.07 15.19 0.25
CA LEU A 381 -13.54 16.48 -0.26
C LEU A 381 -14.69 16.31 -1.25
N PHE A 382 -14.59 15.35 -2.18
CA PHE A 382 -15.66 15.07 -3.14
C PHE A 382 -16.92 14.51 -2.48
N GLN A 383 -16.79 13.69 -1.45
CA GLN A 383 -17.95 13.22 -0.68
C GLN A 383 -18.71 14.38 -0.03
N ASN A 384 -17.99 15.36 0.55
CA ASN A 384 -18.60 16.51 1.21
C ASN A 384 -19.32 17.45 0.24
N VAL A 385 -18.85 17.56 -1.02
CA VAL A 385 -19.42 18.47 -2.03
C VAL A 385 -20.52 17.81 -2.88
N ILE A 386 -20.33 16.54 -3.27
CA ILE A 386 -21.23 15.82 -4.21
C ILE A 386 -22.27 14.97 -3.45
N GLY A 387 -22.05 14.69 -2.16
CA GLY A 387 -23.00 13.99 -1.28
C GLY A 387 -23.16 12.49 -1.54
N VAL A 388 -22.30 11.89 -2.37
CA VAL A 388 -22.36 10.45 -2.66
C VAL A 388 -21.36 9.72 -1.76
N ALA A 389 -21.88 9.14 -0.68
CA ALA A 389 -21.07 8.50 0.37
C ALA A 389 -20.22 7.32 -0.13
N ASN A 390 -20.67 6.61 -1.17
CA ASN A 390 -19.97 5.45 -1.73
C ASN A 390 -18.70 5.82 -2.54
N LEU A 391 -18.45 7.12 -2.78
CA LEU A 391 -17.33 7.60 -3.60
C LEU A 391 -16.00 7.74 -2.84
N ALA A 392 -16.03 8.11 -1.55
CA ALA A 392 -14.81 8.39 -0.79
C ALA A 392 -13.88 7.18 -0.65
N ILE A 393 -14.47 5.98 -0.60
CA ILE A 393 -13.75 4.72 -0.44
C ILE A 393 -13.01 4.34 -1.73
N GLY A 394 -13.48 4.81 -2.89
CA GLY A 394 -12.88 4.51 -4.18
C GLY A 394 -11.54 5.21 -4.41
N GLY A 395 -11.33 6.42 -3.89
CA GLY A 395 -10.19 7.24 -4.32
C GLY A 395 -8.84 6.83 -3.74
N THR A 396 -8.76 6.41 -2.48
CA THR A 396 -7.53 5.79 -1.93
C THR A 396 -7.25 4.44 -2.59
N GLY A 397 -8.30 3.66 -2.85
CA GLY A 397 -8.21 2.41 -3.60
C GLY A 397 -7.68 2.59 -5.03
N ILE A 398 -8.11 3.63 -5.74
CA ILE A 398 -7.67 3.93 -7.12
C ILE A 398 -6.16 4.18 -7.16
N LEU A 399 -5.60 4.94 -6.23
CA LEU A 399 -4.16 5.23 -6.21
C LEU A 399 -3.34 3.96 -6.00
N ILE A 400 -3.75 3.12 -5.04
CA ILE A 400 -3.11 1.83 -4.77
C ILE A 400 -3.17 0.97 -6.04
N VAL A 401 -4.34 0.87 -6.66
CA VAL A 401 -4.57 0.07 -7.87
C VAL A 401 -3.66 0.51 -9.02
N VAL A 402 -3.66 1.81 -9.35
CA VAL A 402 -2.85 2.33 -10.46
C VAL A 402 -1.36 2.08 -10.22
N SER A 403 -0.89 2.32 -9.00
CA SER A 403 0.53 2.20 -8.68
C SER A 403 1.01 0.75 -8.70
N VAL A 404 0.23 -0.19 -8.17
CA VAL A 404 0.55 -1.63 -8.23
C VAL A 404 0.55 -2.14 -9.67
N ILE A 405 -0.39 -1.67 -10.51
CA ILE A 405 -0.40 -2.00 -11.95
C ILE A 405 0.86 -1.48 -12.64
N LEU A 406 1.26 -0.23 -12.38
CA LEU A 406 2.47 0.36 -12.97
C LEU A 406 3.73 -0.39 -12.53
N GLU A 407 3.85 -0.73 -11.24
CA GLU A 407 4.97 -1.51 -10.71
C GLU A 407 5.04 -2.90 -11.35
N THR A 408 3.93 -3.63 -11.35
CA THR A 408 3.85 -4.97 -11.97
C THR A 408 4.17 -4.93 -13.46
N THR A 409 3.70 -3.91 -14.17
CA THR A 409 3.96 -3.75 -15.61
C THR A 409 5.45 -3.51 -15.86
N ARG A 410 6.09 -2.66 -15.05
CA ARG A 410 7.53 -2.37 -15.13
C ARG A 410 8.37 -3.61 -14.81
N ASP A 411 7.98 -4.41 -13.83
CA ASP A 411 8.68 -5.65 -13.48
C ASP A 411 8.62 -6.68 -14.61
N ILE A 412 7.45 -6.82 -15.25
CA ILE A 412 7.29 -7.67 -16.44
C ILE A 412 8.16 -7.15 -17.59
N GLU A 413 8.16 -5.84 -17.84
CA GLU A 413 8.96 -5.23 -18.91
C GLU A 413 10.47 -5.43 -18.68
N ALA A 414 10.95 -5.23 -17.44
CA ALA A 414 12.33 -5.47 -17.07
C ALA A 414 12.76 -6.91 -17.33
N GLN A 415 11.93 -7.89 -16.96
CA GLN A 415 12.19 -9.32 -17.24
C GLN A 415 12.20 -9.62 -18.75
N LEU A 416 11.30 -9.01 -19.52
CA LEU A 416 11.28 -9.16 -20.98
C LEU A 416 12.54 -8.57 -21.66
N VAL A 417 13.06 -7.44 -21.15
CA VAL A 417 14.29 -6.82 -21.67
C VAL A 417 15.52 -7.66 -21.35
N MET A 418 15.65 -8.16 -20.12
CA MET A 418 16.76 -9.03 -19.72
C MET A 418 16.87 -10.28 -20.61
N LYS A 419 15.74 -10.91 -20.94
CA LYS A 419 15.70 -12.07 -21.83
C LYS A 419 16.16 -11.77 -23.26
N ARG A 420 15.91 -10.55 -23.77
CA ARG A 420 16.41 -10.13 -25.08
C ARG A 420 17.94 -10.03 -25.08
N TYR A 421 18.54 -9.58 -23.98
CA TYR A 421 20.00 -9.56 -23.84
C TYR A 421 20.63 -10.96 -23.89
N GLU A 422 20.05 -11.94 -23.19
CA GLU A 422 20.53 -13.34 -23.25
C GLU A 422 20.43 -13.94 -24.66
N THR A 423 19.38 -13.60 -25.40
CA THR A 423 19.17 -14.07 -26.77
C THR A 423 20.13 -13.41 -27.77
N PHE A 424 20.66 -12.23 -27.46
CA PHE A 424 21.63 -11.52 -28.30
C PHE A 424 23.08 -11.95 -28.05
N LEU A 425 23.35 -12.56 -26.89
CA LEU A 425 24.66 -13.10 -26.49
C LEU A 425 24.86 -14.56 -26.92
N ARG A 426 23.78 -15.29 -27.22
CA ARG A 426 23.80 -16.62 -27.87
C ARG A 426 23.72 -16.45 -29.39
#